data_AF-A0A7T5UTE7-F1
#
_entry.id   AF-A0A7T5UTE7-F1
#
_cell.length_a   1.000
_cell.length_b   1.000
_cell.length_c   1.000
_cell.angle_alpha   90.00
_cell.angle_beta   90.00
_cell.angle_gamma   90.00
#
_symmetry.space_group_name_H-M   'P 1'
#
loop_
_entity.id
_entity.type
_entity.pdbx_description
1 polymer ?
#
loop_
_entity_poly.entity_id
_entity_poly.type
_entity_poly.pdbx_seq_one_letter_code
_entity_poly.pdbx_strand_id
1 'polypeptide(L)'
;MLAKDLSSKSKENVYFHIHNNGIEDKIIFKDSKDYEIFIGYLRDYLSSPLDLQINKKVFKVKGRMYKGVPHLPKNYFDKVELIAYYLTPSEFHLILNQTIKKSIENFMRSLCTRYSMYFNKKYQRKGSLFAGPYKSSQITESKLLEFTCKLHSKDGYSSYPEYLGLRETAWIKPKITSAGGYEELVEKYKANEEKVESNDQKQLERRYLKRLGLKPLSRLAELFTATGVFFVLLFLGIRNIDASVHKNSTVSPTPISSQVLSESVKPTDSPKPRVIVKITDGVMSVNIRQKPSIQSDKIGEARDGDSFELISEHKGWFGIKLTDGSTGFISAIYIDIGEPN
;
A
#
# COMPACT_ATOMS: atom_id res chain seq x y z
N MET A 1 -19.65 -8.00 46.74
CA MET A 1 -20.58 -7.01 46.16
C MET A 1 -19.85 -6.21 45.10
N LEU A 2 -20.34 -6.28 43.85
CA LEU A 2 -19.93 -5.44 42.73
C LEU A 2 -20.28 -3.97 43.03
N ALA A 3 -19.30 -3.08 42.89
CA ALA A 3 -19.54 -1.65 42.70
C ALA A 3 -19.29 -1.37 41.21
N LYS A 4 -20.32 -1.55 40.38
CA LYS A 4 -21.12 -0.45 39.82
C LYS A 4 -20.26 0.54 39.04
N ASP A 5 -20.10 0.23 37.76
CA ASP A 5 -20.44 1.13 36.66
C ASP A 5 -19.92 2.56 36.83
N LEU A 6 -18.61 2.72 36.62
CA LEU A 6 -18.03 4.03 36.31
C LEU A 6 -18.62 4.45 34.97
N SER A 7 -19.67 5.27 35.08
CA SER A 7 -20.45 5.82 34.00
C SER A 7 -19.62 6.06 32.73
N SER A 8 -20.10 5.42 31.67
CA SER A 8 -20.16 5.95 30.31
C SER A 8 -20.09 7.48 30.28
N LYS A 9 -18.88 8.05 30.33
CA LYS A 9 -18.65 9.35 29.71
C LYS A 9 -18.81 9.07 28.23
N SER A 10 -19.81 9.65 27.59
CA SER A 10 -19.84 9.72 26.14
C SER A 10 -18.58 10.44 25.71
N LYS A 11 -17.53 9.68 25.38
CA LYS A 11 -16.33 10.19 24.75
C LYS A 11 -16.83 10.71 23.41
N GLU A 12 -16.95 12.03 23.28
CA GLU A 12 -17.14 12.62 21.95
C GLU A 12 -15.96 12.13 21.09
N ASN A 13 -16.29 11.35 20.07
CA ASN A 13 -15.29 10.90 19.11
C ASN A 13 -14.81 12.13 18.32
N VAL A 14 -13.51 12.39 18.34
CA VAL A 14 -12.93 13.50 17.59
C VAL A 14 -12.05 12.91 16.51
N TYR A 15 -12.55 12.90 15.29
CA TYR A 15 -11.87 12.33 14.14
C TYR A 15 -10.97 13.39 13.46
N PHE A 16 -9.80 12.96 13.01
CA PHE A 16 -8.88 13.79 12.26
C PHE A 16 -8.37 13.05 11.02
N HIS A 17 -8.36 13.73 9.88
CA HIS A 17 -7.57 13.32 8.72
C HIS A 17 -6.20 13.96 8.88
N ILE A 18 -5.18 13.11 8.88
CA ILE A 18 -3.79 13.49 9.07
C ILE A 18 -3.00 13.03 7.86
N HIS A 19 -2.14 13.90 7.36
CA HIS A 19 -1.23 13.53 6.29
C HIS A 19 0.12 14.23 6.41
N ASN A 20 1.14 13.61 5.84
CA ASN A 20 2.46 14.23 5.68
C ASN A 20 3.11 13.70 4.40
N ASN A 21 3.94 14.54 3.80
CA ASN A 21 4.64 14.27 2.56
C ASN A 21 6.16 14.31 2.78
N GLY A 22 6.89 13.62 1.91
CA GLY A 22 8.34 13.71 1.84
C GLY A 22 8.81 15.12 1.53
N ILE A 23 10.00 15.47 2.00
CA ILE A 23 10.62 16.75 1.66
C ILE A 23 10.78 16.88 0.13
N GLU A 24 10.34 18.01 -0.44
CA GLU A 24 10.32 18.24 -1.90
C GLU A 24 9.58 17.14 -2.68
N ASP A 25 8.47 16.64 -2.11
CA ASP A 25 7.63 15.57 -2.66
C ASP A 25 8.39 14.28 -3.00
N LYS A 26 9.52 14.07 -2.31
CA LYS A 26 10.35 12.87 -2.49
C LYS A 26 9.67 11.65 -1.90
N ILE A 27 10.04 10.51 -2.48
CA ILE A 27 9.64 9.17 -2.03
C ILE A 27 10.06 8.95 -0.57
N ILE A 28 9.08 8.61 0.27
CA ILE A 28 9.24 8.19 1.66
C ILE A 28 9.02 6.68 1.85
N PHE A 29 8.56 5.96 0.82
CA PHE A 29 8.52 4.50 0.78
C PHE A 29 9.11 4.02 -0.56
N LYS A 30 10.33 3.50 -0.56
CA LYS A 30 11.04 3.11 -1.80
C LYS A 30 10.80 1.67 -2.22
N ASP A 31 10.55 0.78 -1.26
CA ASP A 31 10.33 -0.64 -1.48
C ASP A 31 9.23 -1.16 -0.54
N SER A 32 8.77 -2.40 -0.77
CA SER A 32 7.74 -3.04 0.07
C SER A 32 8.11 -3.05 1.55
N LYS A 33 9.40 -3.19 1.86
CA LYS A 33 9.86 -3.24 3.25
C LYS A 33 9.63 -1.94 3.99
N ASP A 34 9.73 -0.80 3.32
CA ASP A 34 9.44 0.49 3.92
C ASP A 34 7.97 0.62 4.35
N TYR A 35 7.05 0.16 3.51
CA TYR A 35 5.63 0.11 3.84
C TYR A 35 5.35 -0.83 5.02
N GLU A 36 5.91 -2.03 4.99
CA GLU A 36 5.79 -3.01 6.08
C GLU A 36 6.29 -2.45 7.42
N ILE A 37 7.42 -1.75 7.42
CA ILE A 37 7.99 -1.16 8.64
C ILE A 37 7.10 -0.05 9.16
N PHE A 38 6.55 0.81 8.30
CA PHE A 38 5.63 1.86 8.71
C PHE A 38 4.33 1.30 9.29
N ILE A 39 3.71 0.34 8.60
CA ILE A 39 2.51 -0.38 9.08
C ILE A 39 2.82 -1.12 10.38
N GLY A 40 3.99 -1.74 10.49
CA GLY A 40 4.48 -2.38 11.70
C GLY A 40 4.60 -1.41 12.87
N TYR A 41 5.04 -0.16 12.62
CA TYR A 41 5.07 0.88 13.66
C TYR A 41 3.67 1.31 14.07
N LEU A 42 2.72 1.44 13.14
CA LEU A 42 1.31 1.68 13.48
C LEU A 42 0.79 0.57 14.40
N ARG A 43 1.00 -0.69 14.02
CA ARG A 43 0.65 -1.85 14.85
C ARG A 43 1.27 -1.78 16.24
N ASP A 44 2.58 -1.56 16.35
CA ASP A 44 3.28 -1.52 17.65
C ASP A 44 2.71 -0.44 18.58
N TYR A 45 2.35 0.72 18.01
CA TYR A 45 1.81 1.85 18.77
C TYR A 45 0.34 1.67 19.15
N LEU A 46 -0.44 0.95 18.35
CA LEU A 46 -1.90 0.92 18.44
C LEU A 46 -2.47 -0.44 18.89
N SER A 47 -1.64 -1.47 18.99
CA SER A 47 -2.05 -2.76 19.56
C SER A 47 -2.11 -2.68 21.08
N SER A 48 -2.98 -3.49 21.68
CA SER A 48 -3.00 -3.68 23.12
C SER A 48 -1.58 -4.00 23.62
N PRO A 49 -1.08 -3.33 24.66
CA PRO A 49 0.20 -3.70 25.22
C PRO A 49 0.11 -5.16 25.63
N LEU A 50 1.05 -5.98 25.15
CA LEU A 50 1.24 -7.31 25.72
C LEU A 50 1.45 -7.11 27.23
N ASP A 51 0.88 -7.99 28.07
CA ASP A 51 1.27 -8.09 29.48
C ASP A 51 2.74 -8.51 29.51
N LEU A 52 3.61 -7.54 29.29
CA LEU A 52 5.04 -7.71 29.31
C LEU A 52 5.35 -7.94 30.78
N GLN A 53 5.47 -9.20 31.17
CA GLN A 53 6.21 -9.55 32.37
C GLN A 53 7.60 -8.95 32.18
N ILE A 54 7.82 -7.78 32.77
CA ILE A 54 9.00 -6.94 32.53
C ILE A 54 10.19 -7.64 33.17
N ASN A 55 10.79 -8.56 32.41
CA ASN A 55 12.00 -9.23 32.82
C ASN A 55 13.13 -8.20 32.75
N LYS A 56 13.62 -7.79 33.93
CA LYS A 56 14.79 -6.92 34.08
C LYS A 56 15.95 -7.52 33.28
N LYS A 57 16.36 -6.87 32.19
CA LYS A 57 17.50 -7.31 31.39
C LYS A 57 18.78 -6.79 32.01
N VAL A 58 19.80 -7.63 32.05
CA VAL A 58 21.16 -7.23 32.40
C VAL A 58 21.88 -6.90 31.10
N PHE A 59 22.44 -5.69 30.99
CA PHE A 59 23.17 -5.25 29.81
C PHE A 59 24.53 -4.66 30.21
N LYS A 60 25.53 -4.84 29.35
CA LYS A 60 26.91 -4.42 29.60
C LYS A 60 27.20 -3.11 28.86
N VAL A 61 27.60 -2.08 29.58
CA VAL A 61 28.05 -0.80 29.00
C VAL A 61 29.44 -0.50 29.54
N LYS A 62 30.44 -0.37 28.63
CA LYS A 62 31.83 -0.06 28.99
C LYS A 62 32.41 -0.97 30.10
N GLY A 63 32.17 -2.27 30.03
CA GLY A 63 32.67 -3.23 31.02
C GLY A 63 31.82 -3.39 32.29
N ARG A 64 30.88 -2.48 32.57
CA ARG A 64 29.99 -2.53 33.74
C ARG A 64 28.64 -3.16 33.41
N MET A 65 28.13 -3.97 34.34
CA MET A 65 26.82 -4.62 34.22
C MET A 65 25.74 -3.70 34.82
N TYR A 66 24.70 -3.43 34.05
CA TYR A 66 23.54 -2.65 34.46
C TYR A 66 22.32 -3.55 34.43
N LYS A 67 21.51 -3.52 35.49
CA LYS A 67 20.20 -4.18 35.52
C LYS A 67 19.14 -3.11 35.34
N GLY A 68 18.42 -3.14 34.22
CA GLY A 68 17.41 -2.14 33.92
C GLY A 68 16.18 -2.76 33.27
N VAL A 69 15.07 -2.05 33.38
CA VAL A 69 13.91 -2.30 32.53
C VAL A 69 14.26 -1.74 31.15
N PRO A 70 14.21 -2.56 30.08
CA PRO A 70 14.35 -2.04 28.72
C PRO A 70 13.40 -0.87 28.52
N HIS A 71 13.82 0.18 27.80
CA HIS A 71 12.87 1.24 27.42
C HIS A 71 11.80 0.61 26.51
N LEU A 72 10.60 0.42 27.04
CA LEU A 72 9.48 -0.03 26.23
C LEU A 72 9.14 1.07 25.22
N PRO A 73 8.83 0.72 23.97
CA PRO A 73 8.29 1.69 23.04
C PRO A 73 7.01 2.27 23.64
N LYS A 74 6.78 3.58 23.40
CA LYS A 74 5.52 4.20 23.76
C LYS A 74 4.36 3.42 23.13
N ASN A 75 3.23 3.39 23.80
CA ASN A 75 2.02 2.77 23.31
C ASN A 75 0.82 3.70 23.51
N TYR A 76 -0.03 3.74 22.49
CA TYR A 76 -1.17 4.64 22.32
C TYR A 76 -2.50 3.88 22.21
N PHE A 77 -2.52 2.59 22.55
CA PHE A 77 -3.74 1.80 22.68
C PHE A 77 -4.75 2.50 23.59
N ASP A 78 -6.01 2.52 23.16
CA ASP A 78 -7.15 3.24 23.78
C ASP A 78 -6.99 4.75 23.95
N LYS A 79 -5.91 5.34 23.41
CA LYS A 79 -5.70 6.81 23.38
C LYS A 79 -5.93 7.38 21.99
N VAL A 80 -5.52 6.62 20.99
CA VAL A 80 -5.68 6.91 19.56
C VAL A 80 -6.20 5.65 18.89
N GLU A 81 -7.27 5.76 18.11
CA GLU A 81 -7.75 4.66 17.28
C GLU A 81 -7.47 4.99 15.81
N LEU A 82 -6.91 4.04 15.07
CA LEU A 82 -6.77 4.17 13.62
C LEU A 82 -8.05 3.69 12.95
N ILE A 83 -8.73 4.59 12.26
CA ILE A 83 -9.96 4.31 11.54
C ILE A 83 -9.64 3.82 10.12
N ALA A 84 -8.76 4.54 9.42
CA ALA A 84 -8.33 4.18 8.07
C ALA A 84 -6.92 4.70 7.76
N TYR A 85 -6.22 4.05 6.82
CA TYR A 85 -4.96 4.55 6.26
C TYR A 85 -4.85 4.31 4.74
N TYR A 86 -4.00 5.10 4.10
CA TYR A 86 -3.55 4.93 2.72
C TYR A 86 -2.15 5.50 2.56
N LEU A 87 -1.26 4.75 1.92
CA LEU A 87 0.15 5.11 1.72
C LEU A 87 0.45 5.15 0.21
N THR A 88 1.00 6.27 -0.25
CA THR A 88 1.59 6.42 -1.58
C THR A 88 3.11 6.47 -1.44
N PRO A 89 3.91 6.33 -2.51
CA PRO A 89 5.37 6.42 -2.40
C PRO A 89 5.88 7.69 -1.70
N SER A 90 5.20 8.84 -1.86
CA SER A 90 5.63 10.15 -1.33
C SER A 90 4.85 10.62 -0.11
N GLU A 91 3.69 10.05 0.20
CA GLU A 91 2.80 10.53 1.25
C GLU A 91 2.16 9.40 2.06
N PHE A 92 1.81 9.72 3.30
CA PHE A 92 0.89 8.89 4.07
C PHE A 92 -0.33 9.70 4.47
N HIS A 93 -1.47 9.01 4.58
CA HIS A 93 -2.69 9.54 5.13
C HIS A 93 -3.27 8.60 6.17
N LEU A 94 -3.72 9.16 7.29
CA LEU A 94 -4.32 8.45 8.41
C LEU A 94 -5.63 9.15 8.78
N ILE A 95 -6.67 8.39 9.09
CA ILE A 95 -7.87 8.88 9.77
C ILE A 95 -7.82 8.34 11.20
N LEU A 96 -7.68 9.23 12.18
CA LEU A 96 -7.51 8.86 13.58
C LEU A 96 -8.68 9.38 14.42
N ASN A 97 -9.15 8.59 15.37
CA ASN A 97 -10.02 9.04 16.46
C ASN A 97 -9.17 9.39 17.68
N GLN A 98 -9.34 10.60 18.20
CA GLN A 98 -8.68 11.05 19.41
C GLN A 98 -9.53 10.75 20.65
N THR A 99 -9.08 9.81 21.46
CA THR A 99 -9.77 9.43 22.70
C THR A 99 -9.29 10.25 23.90
N ILE A 100 -8.02 10.69 23.88
CA ILE A 100 -7.40 11.52 24.93
C ILE A 100 -6.81 12.78 24.30
N LYS A 101 -7.04 13.94 24.92
CA LYS A 101 -6.44 15.21 24.48
C LYS A 101 -4.92 15.10 24.36
N LYS A 102 -4.35 15.68 23.30
CA LYS A 102 -2.91 15.65 22.99
C LYS A 102 -2.33 14.27 22.58
N SER A 103 -3.16 13.23 22.45
CA SER A 103 -2.65 11.88 22.17
C SER A 103 -2.18 11.72 20.73
N ILE A 104 -2.88 12.31 19.76
CA ILE A 104 -2.51 12.28 18.34
C ILE A 104 -1.16 12.99 18.11
N GLU A 105 -0.94 14.16 18.70
CA GLU A 105 0.29 14.94 18.55
C GLU A 105 1.50 14.13 19.07
N ASN A 106 1.33 13.46 20.19
CA ASN A 106 2.35 12.60 20.78
C ASN A 106 2.58 11.33 19.94
N PHE A 107 1.50 10.72 19.43
CA PHE A 107 1.55 9.57 18.55
C PHE A 107 2.28 9.89 17.25
N MET A 108 1.85 10.94 16.54
CA MET A 108 2.45 11.39 15.28
C MET A 108 3.91 11.77 15.46
N ARG A 109 4.28 12.45 16.56
CA ARG A 109 5.69 12.71 16.87
C ARG A 109 6.49 11.41 16.96
N SER A 110 5.97 10.42 17.69
CA SER A 110 6.67 9.14 17.88
C SER A 110 6.78 8.35 16.57
N LEU A 111 5.69 8.25 15.81
CA LEU A 111 5.63 7.58 14.51
C LEU A 111 6.60 8.21 13.50
N CYS A 112 6.49 9.53 13.28
CA CYS A 112 7.32 10.24 12.31
C CYS A 112 8.80 10.19 12.69
N THR A 113 9.15 10.35 13.98
CA THR A 113 10.54 10.24 14.43
C THR A 113 11.08 8.82 14.21
N ARG A 114 10.35 7.79 14.65
CA ARG A 114 10.79 6.39 14.53
C ARG A 114 10.99 6.00 13.06
N TYR A 115 10.06 6.39 12.19
CA TYR A 115 10.16 6.11 10.76
C TYR A 115 11.28 6.89 10.07
N SER A 116 11.43 8.18 10.36
CA SER A 116 12.54 8.99 9.82
C SER A 116 13.90 8.41 10.19
N MET A 117 14.06 7.95 11.44
CA MET A 117 15.30 7.30 11.89
C MET A 117 15.58 6.01 11.13
N TYR A 118 14.57 5.15 10.96
CA TYR A 118 14.70 3.93 10.17
C TYR A 118 15.09 4.24 8.72
N PHE A 119 14.33 5.10 8.05
CA PHE A 119 14.53 5.41 6.64
C PHE A 119 15.90 6.06 6.40
N ASN A 120 16.28 7.02 7.24
CA ASN A 120 17.58 7.68 7.13
C ASN A 120 18.73 6.71 7.39
N LYS A 121 18.58 5.78 8.34
CA LYS A 121 19.60 4.74 8.58
C LYS A 121 19.71 3.77 7.41
N LYS A 122 18.59 3.27 6.88
CA LYS A 122 18.55 2.33 5.76
C LYS A 122 19.16 2.93 4.49
N TYR A 123 18.79 4.16 4.16
CA TYR A 123 19.22 4.83 2.93
C TYR A 123 20.39 5.80 3.12
N GLN A 124 21.07 5.75 4.27
CA GLN A 124 22.24 6.57 4.62
C GLN A 124 22.00 8.09 4.40
N ARG A 125 20.76 8.54 4.63
CA ARG A 125 20.38 9.95 4.48
C ARG A 125 20.69 10.74 5.75
N LYS A 126 20.86 12.04 5.56
CA LYS A 126 20.95 13.03 6.64
C LYS A 126 19.80 14.04 6.49
N GLY A 127 19.36 14.61 7.62
CA GLY A 127 18.32 15.63 7.65
C GLY A 127 16.89 15.10 7.75
N SER A 128 15.92 15.98 7.50
CA SER A 128 14.50 15.65 7.60
C SER A 128 14.06 14.70 6.49
N LEU A 129 13.18 13.76 6.84
CA LEU A 129 12.46 12.93 5.85
C LEU A 129 11.22 13.66 5.34
N PHE A 130 10.44 14.24 6.26
CA PHE A 130 9.17 14.90 5.97
C PHE A 130 9.35 16.39 5.69
N ALA A 131 8.44 16.95 4.91
CA ALA A 131 8.43 18.37 4.52
C ALA A 131 8.12 19.33 5.70
N GLY A 132 7.74 18.80 6.86
CA GLY A 132 7.48 19.57 8.07
C GLY A 132 6.63 18.81 9.09
N PRO A 133 5.99 19.54 10.03
CA PRO A 133 4.91 19.00 10.84
C PRO A 133 3.82 18.39 9.96
N TYR A 134 3.16 17.34 10.44
CA TYR A 134 2.01 16.77 9.74
C TYR A 134 0.89 17.82 9.63
N LYS A 135 0.09 17.70 8.59
CA LYS A 135 -1.14 18.48 8.41
C LYS A 135 -2.31 17.70 8.99
N SER A 136 -3.28 18.39 9.59
CA SER A 136 -4.46 17.78 10.17
C SER A 136 -5.73 18.60 9.91
N SER A 137 -6.82 17.92 9.57
CA SER A 137 -8.16 18.49 9.49
C SER A 137 -9.12 17.67 10.35
N GLN A 138 -9.96 18.34 11.15
CA GLN A 138 -10.97 17.66 11.94
C GLN A 138 -12.12 17.20 11.05
N ILE A 139 -12.61 15.99 11.27
CA ILE A 139 -13.70 15.36 10.53
C ILE A 139 -14.89 15.15 11.47
N THR A 140 -16.09 15.50 11.02
CA THR A 140 -17.33 15.13 11.71
C THR A 140 -17.66 13.67 11.44
N GLU A 141 -18.27 12.97 12.40
CA GLU A 141 -18.63 11.56 12.23
C GLU A 141 -19.49 11.31 10.98
N SER A 142 -20.39 12.24 10.65
CA SER A 142 -21.22 12.22 9.43
C SER A 142 -20.44 12.24 8.11
N LYS A 143 -19.21 12.79 8.11
CA LYS A 143 -18.33 12.87 6.93
C LYS A 143 -17.30 11.75 6.89
N LEU A 144 -17.24 10.89 7.91
CA LEU A 144 -16.23 9.85 8.00
C LEU A 144 -16.26 8.91 6.79
N LEU A 145 -17.47 8.55 6.33
CA LEU A 145 -17.66 7.74 5.12
C LEU A 145 -17.01 8.37 3.91
N GLU A 146 -17.36 9.62 3.63
CA GLU A 146 -16.86 10.39 2.50
C GLU A 146 -15.33 10.44 2.50
N PHE A 147 -14.71 10.76 3.65
CA PHE A 147 -13.26 10.83 3.78
C PHE A 147 -12.59 9.46 3.59
N THR A 148 -13.16 8.40 4.15
CA THR A 148 -12.61 7.05 3.95
C THR A 148 -12.70 6.63 2.48
N CYS A 149 -13.84 6.88 1.81
CA CYS A 149 -14.01 6.55 0.40
C CYS A 149 -13.09 7.36 -0.51
N LYS A 150 -12.90 8.65 -0.20
CA LYS A 150 -11.94 9.49 -0.91
C LYS A 150 -10.53 8.94 -0.80
N LEU A 151 -10.16 8.50 0.40
CA LEU A 151 -8.82 8.09 0.74
C LEU A 151 -8.45 6.72 0.17
N HIS A 152 -9.38 5.78 0.19
CA HIS A 152 -9.11 4.41 -0.24
C HIS A 152 -9.06 4.26 -1.75
N SER A 153 -8.22 3.32 -2.16
CA SER A 153 -8.05 2.81 -3.51
C SER A 153 -7.99 1.30 -3.44
N LYS A 154 -8.42 0.61 -4.50
CA LYS A 154 -8.31 -0.84 -4.64
C LYS A 154 -6.85 -1.29 -4.62
N ASP A 155 -5.98 -0.46 -5.19
CA ASP A 155 -4.57 -0.73 -5.33
C ASP A 155 -3.75 0.01 -4.27
N GLY A 156 -2.84 -0.71 -3.62
CA GLY A 156 -1.80 -0.13 -2.77
C GLY A 156 -1.91 -0.48 -1.28
N TYR A 157 -1.06 0.19 -0.49
CA TYR A 157 -0.94 -0.05 0.94
C TYR A 157 -2.01 0.75 1.69
N SER A 158 -3.13 0.11 1.97
CA SER A 158 -4.29 0.77 2.57
C SER A 158 -5.04 -0.13 3.55
N SER A 159 -5.93 0.49 4.33
CA SER A 159 -6.90 -0.24 5.15
C SER A 159 -8.19 -0.59 4.38
N TYR A 160 -8.19 -0.54 3.05
CA TYR A 160 -9.35 -0.87 2.24
C TYR A 160 -9.84 -2.31 2.45
N PRO A 161 -8.96 -3.34 2.56
CA PRO A 161 -9.39 -4.72 2.83
C PRO A 161 -10.16 -4.89 4.16
N GLU A 162 -9.85 -4.10 5.19
CA GLU A 162 -10.59 -4.09 6.46
C GLU A 162 -12.04 -3.63 6.28
N TYR A 163 -12.29 -2.69 5.36
CA TYR A 163 -13.62 -2.18 5.08
C TYR A 163 -14.45 -3.14 4.23
N LEU A 164 -13.79 -3.96 3.42
CA LEU A 164 -14.43 -5.04 2.66
C LEU A 164 -14.66 -6.31 3.50
N GLY A 165 -14.12 -6.38 4.72
CA GLY A 165 -14.16 -7.60 5.54
C GLY A 165 -13.23 -8.71 5.04
N LEU A 166 -12.29 -8.40 4.14
CA LEU A 166 -11.31 -9.34 3.59
C LEU A 166 -10.13 -9.55 4.54
N ARG A 167 -9.89 -8.60 5.46
CA ARG A 167 -8.82 -8.64 6.46
C ARG A 167 -9.33 -8.16 7.81
N GLU A 168 -9.04 -8.92 8.87
CA GLU A 168 -9.35 -8.49 10.24
C GLU A 168 -8.07 -8.08 10.96
N THR A 169 -7.99 -6.80 11.32
CA THR A 169 -6.81 -6.20 11.95
C THR A 169 -7.21 -5.56 13.28
N ALA A 170 -6.87 -6.20 14.40
CA ALA A 170 -7.36 -5.81 15.73
C ALA A 170 -7.07 -4.34 16.12
N TRP A 171 -5.97 -3.77 15.63
CA TRP A 171 -5.53 -2.39 15.91
C TRP A 171 -6.06 -1.35 14.90
N ILE A 172 -6.90 -1.77 13.94
CA ILE A 172 -7.65 -0.90 13.03
C ILE A 172 -9.13 -0.99 13.42
N LYS A 173 -9.80 0.15 13.55
CA LYS A 173 -11.18 0.27 14.02
C LYS A 173 -12.06 0.86 12.91
N PRO A 174 -12.33 0.11 11.83
CA PRO A 174 -13.23 0.59 10.78
C PRO A 174 -14.60 0.86 11.40
N LYS A 175 -15.14 2.08 11.21
CA LYS A 175 -16.43 2.49 11.78
C LYS A 175 -17.61 2.16 10.87
N ILE A 176 -17.36 1.91 9.59
CA ILE A 176 -18.40 1.75 8.58
C ILE A 176 -18.18 0.42 7.89
N THR A 177 -18.71 -0.64 8.51
CA THR A 177 -18.76 -1.97 7.92
C THR A 177 -20.12 -2.15 7.26
N SER A 178 -20.36 -1.45 6.15
CA SER A 178 -21.51 -1.79 5.31
C SER A 178 -21.15 -3.08 4.58
N ALA A 179 -21.47 -4.22 5.20
CA ALA A 179 -21.33 -5.53 4.59
C ALA A 179 -22.03 -5.50 3.21
N GLY A 180 -21.21 -5.47 2.14
CA GLY A 180 -21.68 -5.57 0.76
C GLY A 180 -21.85 -4.28 -0.04
N GLY A 181 -21.40 -3.09 0.39
CA GLY A 181 -21.58 -1.85 -0.40
C GLY A 181 -20.43 -0.85 -0.39
N TYR A 182 -19.37 -1.09 0.38
CA TYR A 182 -18.28 -0.12 0.49
C TYR A 182 -17.52 0.07 -0.83
N GLU A 183 -17.29 -1.01 -1.58
CA GLU A 183 -16.63 -0.97 -2.89
C GLU A 183 -17.40 -0.07 -3.88
N GLU A 184 -18.71 -0.27 -4.01
CA GLU A 184 -19.58 0.55 -4.85
C GLU A 184 -19.55 2.03 -4.45
N LEU A 185 -19.46 2.33 -3.15
CA LEU A 185 -19.37 3.69 -2.65
C LEU A 185 -18.04 4.36 -3.03
N VAL A 186 -16.94 3.63 -2.98
CA VAL A 186 -15.62 4.13 -3.43
C VAL A 186 -15.66 4.39 -4.93
N GLU A 187 -16.16 3.46 -5.74
CA GLU A 187 -16.27 3.62 -7.19
C GLU A 187 -17.16 4.81 -7.56
N LYS A 188 -18.32 4.92 -6.93
CA LYS A 188 -19.24 6.06 -7.14
C LYS A 188 -18.59 7.39 -6.78
N TYR A 189 -17.80 7.43 -5.70
CA TYR A 189 -17.08 8.63 -5.29
C TYR A 189 -16.05 9.03 -6.36
N LYS A 190 -15.20 8.09 -6.79
CA LYS A 190 -14.16 8.33 -7.80
C LYS A 190 -14.75 8.78 -9.14
N ALA A 191 -15.83 8.14 -9.59
CA ALA A 191 -16.53 8.55 -10.80
C ALA A 191 -17.15 9.96 -10.71
N ASN A 192 -17.53 10.42 -9.53
CA ASN A 192 -18.00 11.79 -9.33
C ASN A 192 -16.84 12.79 -9.28
N GLU A 193 -15.71 12.44 -8.66
CA GLU A 193 -14.51 13.27 -8.59
C GLU A 193 -13.96 13.57 -10.01
N GLU A 194 -13.86 12.55 -10.86
CA GLU A 194 -13.46 12.69 -12.28
C GLU A 194 -14.41 13.59 -13.09
N LYS A 195 -15.72 13.50 -12.84
CA LYS A 195 -16.72 14.36 -13.50
C LYS A 195 -16.57 15.83 -13.09
N VAL A 196 -16.29 16.08 -11.81
CA VAL A 196 -16.07 17.44 -11.29
C VAL A 196 -14.79 18.03 -11.90
N GLU A 197 -13.69 17.29 -11.89
CA GLU A 197 -12.42 17.72 -12.50
C GLU A 197 -12.57 18.01 -14.00
N SER A 198 -13.26 17.13 -14.74
CA SER A 198 -13.54 17.36 -16.17
C SER A 198 -14.40 18.62 -16.39
N ASN A 199 -15.37 18.90 -15.52
CA ASN A 199 -16.20 20.08 -15.63
C ASN A 199 -15.43 21.37 -15.31
N ASP A 200 -14.58 21.35 -14.27
CA ASP A 200 -13.73 22.48 -13.90
C ASP A 200 -12.71 22.79 -14.98
N GLN A 201 -12.11 21.77 -15.59
CA GLN A 201 -11.20 21.92 -16.72
C GLN A 201 -11.92 22.52 -17.94
N LYS A 202 -13.14 22.04 -18.27
CA LYS A 202 -13.98 22.64 -19.32
C LYS A 202 -14.36 24.09 -19.00
N GLN A 203 -14.65 24.42 -17.74
CA GLN A 203 -14.94 25.79 -17.34
C GLN A 203 -13.71 26.68 -17.46
N LEU A 204 -12.54 26.21 -17.04
CA LEU A 204 -11.29 26.95 -17.12
C LEU A 204 -10.92 27.22 -18.59
N GLU A 205 -11.05 26.21 -19.45
CA GLU A 205 -10.84 26.32 -20.89
C GLU A 205 -11.81 27.34 -21.51
N ARG A 206 -13.10 27.28 -21.18
CA ARG A 206 -14.09 28.28 -21.63
C ARG A 206 -13.73 29.70 -21.17
N ARG A 207 -13.27 29.88 -19.93
CA ARG A 207 -12.82 31.19 -19.41
C ARG A 207 -11.57 31.69 -20.12
N TYR A 208 -10.64 30.79 -20.47
CA TYR A 208 -9.42 31.10 -21.20
C TYR A 208 -9.73 31.52 -22.65
N LEU A 209 -10.53 30.73 -23.36
CA LEU A 209 -10.96 31.02 -24.73
C LEU A 209 -11.76 32.33 -24.82
N LYS A 210 -12.65 32.58 -23.86
CA LYS A 210 -13.38 33.86 -23.75
C LYS A 210 -12.44 35.06 -23.58
N ARG A 211 -11.34 34.92 -22.83
CA ARG A 211 -10.32 35.98 -22.67
C ARG A 211 -9.53 36.25 -23.95
N LEU A 212 -9.32 35.22 -24.77
CA LEU A 212 -8.66 35.35 -26.08
C LEU A 212 -9.59 35.77 -27.22
N GLY A 213 -10.89 35.96 -26.95
CA GLY A 213 -11.88 36.24 -28.00
C GLY A 213 -12.13 35.06 -28.95
N LEU A 214 -11.66 33.86 -28.60
CA LEU A 214 -11.79 32.65 -29.39
C LEU A 214 -13.07 31.91 -29.00
N LYS A 215 -13.82 31.41 -29.99
CA LYS A 215 -14.96 30.51 -29.72
C LYS A 215 -14.43 29.10 -29.43
N PRO A 216 -15.08 28.34 -28.53
CA PRO A 216 -14.75 26.93 -28.33
C PRO A 216 -14.92 26.19 -29.64
N LEU A 217 -13.85 25.53 -30.08
CA LEU A 217 -13.86 24.67 -31.26
C LEU A 217 -14.85 23.52 -31.01
N SER A 218 -16.07 23.69 -31.50
CA SER A 218 -17.08 22.63 -31.53
C SER A 218 -16.60 21.56 -32.51
N ARG A 219 -16.39 20.35 -31.98
CA ARG A 219 -15.95 19.13 -32.65
C ARG A 219 -16.27 19.08 -34.16
N LEU A 220 -15.22 19.10 -34.98
CA LEU A 220 -15.11 18.42 -36.28
C LEU A 220 -13.63 18.37 -36.68
N ALA A 221 -12.99 17.23 -36.39
CA ALA A 221 -11.96 16.60 -37.23
C ALA A 221 -11.41 15.38 -36.49
N GLU A 222 -12.05 14.23 -36.71
CA GLU A 222 -11.24 13.04 -37.00
C GLU A 222 -10.44 13.37 -38.26
N LEU A 223 -9.23 13.89 -38.08
CA LEU A 223 -8.18 13.91 -39.09
C LEU A 223 -6.87 14.13 -38.33
N PHE A 224 -6.11 13.04 -38.23
CA PHE A 224 -4.66 13.10 -38.11
C PHE A 224 -4.14 14.17 -39.06
N THR A 225 -3.58 15.26 -38.53
CA THR A 225 -2.44 16.03 -39.03
C THR A 225 -2.44 17.40 -38.36
N ALA A 226 -1.28 17.77 -37.81
CA ALA A 226 -0.98 18.99 -37.04
C ALA A 226 -1.60 19.02 -35.62
N THR A 227 -0.87 18.99 -34.50
CA THR A 227 0.53 19.28 -34.17
C THR A 227 0.69 18.85 -32.70
N GLY A 228 1.69 18.10 -32.26
CA GLY A 228 3.10 18.35 -32.55
C GLY A 228 3.66 19.61 -31.86
N VAL A 229 2.85 20.39 -31.11
CA VAL A 229 3.29 21.70 -30.58
C VAL A 229 3.12 21.87 -29.06
N PHE A 230 2.33 21.05 -28.36
CA PHE A 230 2.23 21.18 -26.89
C PHE A 230 3.27 20.34 -26.11
N PHE A 231 3.87 19.31 -26.72
CA PHE A 231 4.93 18.51 -26.10
C PHE A 231 6.37 18.93 -26.47
N VAL A 232 6.54 19.82 -27.46
CA VAL A 232 7.87 20.28 -27.92
C VAL A 232 8.42 21.43 -27.06
N LEU A 233 7.56 22.17 -26.35
CA LEU A 233 7.99 23.32 -25.53
C LEU A 233 8.38 22.97 -24.08
N LEU A 234 8.26 21.70 -23.65
CA LEU A 234 8.71 21.26 -22.31
C LEU A 234 10.05 20.50 -22.31
N PHE A 235 10.59 20.14 -23.49
CA PHE A 235 11.82 19.34 -23.59
C PHE A 235 12.97 19.98 -24.41
N LEU A 236 12.80 21.21 -24.92
CA LEU A 236 13.87 21.95 -25.59
C LEU A 236 14.17 23.28 -24.89
N GLY A 237 15.05 23.18 -23.89
CA GLY A 237 15.65 24.29 -23.16
C GLY A 237 16.36 23.68 -21.95
N ILE A 238 17.52 23.06 -22.10
CA ILE A 238 18.81 23.71 -22.38
C ILE A 238 19.73 22.66 -23.00
N ARG A 239 20.40 22.98 -24.12
CA ARG A 239 21.84 22.67 -24.31
C ARG A 239 22.40 23.38 -25.54
N ASN A 240 23.39 24.23 -25.27
CA ASN A 240 24.26 24.90 -26.23
C ASN A 240 24.99 23.89 -27.14
N ILE A 241 24.90 24.14 -28.44
CA ILE A 241 25.99 24.31 -29.42
C ILE A 241 27.38 23.79 -28.99
N ASP A 242 27.94 22.79 -29.68
CA ASP A 242 28.90 23.09 -30.77
C ASP A 242 29.13 21.90 -31.73
N ALA A 243 29.47 22.25 -32.97
CA ALA A 243 29.51 21.40 -34.14
C ALA A 243 30.91 20.86 -34.49
N SER A 244 30.95 19.68 -35.10
CA SER A 244 31.82 19.28 -36.24
C SER A 244 31.67 17.76 -36.44
N VAL A 245 30.95 17.28 -37.46
CA VAL A 245 31.39 16.99 -38.84
C VAL A 245 32.49 15.92 -38.93
N HIS A 246 32.11 14.69 -39.27
CA HIS A 246 32.51 13.94 -40.48
C HIS A 246 31.81 12.56 -40.46
N LYS A 247 30.88 12.29 -41.39
CA LYS A 247 31.00 11.71 -42.76
C LYS A 247 31.26 10.19 -42.82
N ASN A 248 30.39 9.55 -43.60
CA ASN A 248 30.51 8.27 -44.34
C ASN A 248 30.26 6.99 -43.51
N SER A 249 29.56 5.94 -43.96
CA SER A 249 28.80 5.58 -45.18
C SER A 249 28.02 4.28 -44.82
N THR A 250 26.74 4.12 -45.19
CA THR A 250 26.24 3.21 -46.27
C THR A 250 26.83 1.78 -46.21
N VAL A 251 26.10 0.64 -46.16
CA VAL A 251 24.99 0.13 -47.00
C VAL A 251 24.37 -1.13 -46.34
N SER A 252 23.03 -1.18 -46.34
CA SER A 252 22.01 -2.23 -46.57
C SER A 252 22.15 -3.75 -46.25
N PRO A 253 20.99 -4.48 -46.13
CA PRO A 253 20.84 -5.80 -45.50
C PRO A 253 20.48 -6.94 -46.48
N THR A 254 20.58 -8.22 -46.08
CA THR A 254 19.58 -9.30 -46.35
C THR A 254 19.93 -10.64 -45.64
N PRO A 255 18.96 -11.57 -45.47
CA PRO A 255 18.93 -12.63 -44.46
C PRO A 255 19.22 -14.05 -45.01
N ILE A 256 19.08 -15.07 -44.15
CA ILE A 256 18.54 -16.45 -44.36
C ILE A 256 19.30 -17.46 -43.45
N SER A 257 18.58 -18.23 -42.61
CA SER A 257 18.46 -19.70 -42.73
C SER A 257 18.24 -20.40 -41.38
N SER A 258 17.19 -21.21 -41.36
CA SER A 258 16.81 -22.16 -40.32
C SER A 258 17.65 -23.44 -40.43
N GLN A 259 18.07 -24.03 -39.30
CA GLN A 259 18.28 -25.48 -39.22
C GLN A 259 17.84 -26.03 -37.86
N VAL A 260 16.97 -27.04 -37.97
CA VAL A 260 16.41 -27.90 -36.93
C VAL A 260 17.31 -29.14 -36.81
N LEU A 261 17.58 -29.59 -35.58
CA LEU A 261 17.93 -30.99 -35.32
C LEU A 261 17.12 -31.48 -34.13
N SER A 262 16.29 -32.49 -34.38
CA SER A 262 15.41 -33.18 -33.45
C SER A 262 16.07 -34.46 -32.94
N GLU A 263 15.96 -34.73 -31.64
CA GLU A 263 16.19 -36.05 -31.04
C GLU A 263 15.00 -36.43 -30.16
N SER A 264 14.71 -37.73 -30.13
CA SER A 264 13.39 -38.35 -29.96
C SER A 264 12.96 -38.59 -28.49
N VAL A 265 11.64 -38.59 -28.28
CA VAL A 265 10.88 -38.59 -27.01
C VAL A 265 10.50 -40.00 -26.53
N LYS A 266 10.40 -40.17 -25.20
CA LYS A 266 9.56 -41.18 -24.51
C LYS A 266 9.12 -40.65 -23.13
N PRO A 267 8.02 -41.18 -22.57
CA PRO A 267 6.65 -40.72 -22.70
C PRO A 267 6.24 -39.61 -21.70
N THR A 268 5.25 -38.84 -22.14
CA THR A 268 4.42 -37.81 -21.50
C THR A 268 4.25 -37.90 -19.98
N ASP A 269 4.87 -36.95 -19.25
CA ASP A 269 4.27 -36.37 -18.04
C ASP A 269 3.90 -34.94 -18.41
N SER A 270 2.61 -34.68 -18.60
CA SER A 270 2.11 -33.33 -18.87
C SER A 270 2.62 -32.42 -17.76
N PRO A 271 3.19 -31.23 -18.04
CA PRO A 271 3.59 -30.31 -16.99
C PRO A 271 2.35 -29.94 -16.18
N LYS A 272 2.21 -30.53 -14.99
CA LYS A 272 1.11 -30.23 -14.10
C LYS A 272 1.22 -28.78 -13.68
N PRO A 273 0.11 -28.02 -13.70
CA PRO A 273 0.15 -26.61 -13.37
C PRO A 273 0.79 -26.41 -11.99
N ARG A 274 1.67 -25.42 -11.88
CA ARG A 274 2.29 -25.02 -10.62
C ARG A 274 1.76 -23.66 -10.21
N VAL A 275 1.63 -23.48 -8.90
CA VAL A 275 1.26 -22.21 -8.29
C VAL A 275 2.46 -21.65 -7.53
N ILE A 276 2.68 -20.34 -7.64
CA ILE A 276 3.73 -19.63 -6.91
C ILE A 276 3.09 -18.80 -5.81
N VAL A 277 3.62 -18.90 -4.60
CA VAL A 277 3.17 -18.11 -3.46
C VAL A 277 3.71 -16.69 -3.58
N LYS A 278 2.81 -15.71 -3.53
CA LYS A 278 3.12 -14.28 -3.59
C LYS A 278 2.48 -13.55 -2.43
N ILE A 279 3.30 -13.09 -1.50
CA ILE A 279 2.85 -12.41 -0.28
C ILE A 279 3.12 -10.92 -0.40
N THR A 280 2.06 -10.12 -0.54
CA THR A 280 2.14 -8.66 -0.78
C THR A 280 1.64 -7.82 0.40
N ASP A 281 1.14 -8.45 1.46
CA ASP A 281 0.51 -7.81 2.63
C ASP A 281 1.42 -7.79 3.88
N GLY A 282 2.68 -8.23 3.76
CA GLY A 282 3.69 -8.12 4.80
C GLY A 282 3.69 -9.23 5.87
N VAL A 283 2.95 -10.33 5.67
CA VAL A 283 3.11 -11.54 6.50
C VAL A 283 4.34 -12.34 6.05
N MET A 284 5.06 -13.00 6.98
CA MET A 284 6.29 -13.74 6.64
C MET A 284 6.02 -15.10 5.96
N SER A 285 4.81 -15.61 6.13
CA SER A 285 4.34 -16.89 5.59
C SER A 285 2.82 -16.94 5.57
N VAL A 286 2.27 -17.75 4.69
CA VAL A 286 0.85 -18.07 4.60
C VAL A 286 0.61 -19.48 5.13
N ASN A 287 -0.49 -19.70 5.83
CA ASN A 287 -0.84 -21.01 6.37
C ASN A 287 -1.35 -21.95 5.26
N ILE A 288 -0.85 -23.18 5.25
CA ILE A 288 -1.39 -24.31 4.50
C ILE A 288 -2.33 -25.08 5.44
N ARG A 289 -3.55 -25.36 4.99
CA ARG A 289 -4.62 -25.95 5.82
C ARG A 289 -5.11 -27.29 5.29
N GLN A 290 -5.68 -28.10 6.17
CA GLN A 290 -6.19 -29.44 5.82
C GLN A 290 -7.44 -29.40 4.93
N LYS A 291 -8.25 -28.34 5.02
CA LYS A 291 -9.45 -28.10 4.21
C LYS A 291 -9.45 -26.66 3.68
N PRO A 292 -10.18 -26.33 2.59
CA PRO A 292 -10.26 -24.99 2.01
C PRO A 292 -11.14 -24.05 2.87
N SER A 293 -10.70 -23.80 4.10
CA SER A 293 -11.38 -22.94 5.07
C SER A 293 -10.39 -22.41 6.11
N ILE A 294 -10.54 -21.15 6.51
CA ILE A 294 -9.73 -20.52 7.56
C ILE A 294 -9.94 -21.14 8.95
N GLN A 295 -11.04 -21.89 9.15
CA GLN A 295 -11.33 -22.59 10.40
C GLN A 295 -10.72 -23.99 10.45
N SER A 296 -10.16 -24.49 9.34
CA SER A 296 -9.51 -25.80 9.29
C SER A 296 -8.15 -25.78 9.98
N ASP A 297 -7.74 -26.94 10.48
CA ASP A 297 -6.41 -27.15 11.04
C ASP A 297 -5.32 -26.73 10.07
N LYS A 298 -4.32 -26.06 10.63
CA LYS A 298 -3.09 -25.68 9.94
C LYS A 298 -2.16 -26.90 9.93
N ILE A 299 -1.74 -27.28 8.73
CA ILE A 299 -0.84 -28.42 8.50
C ILE A 299 0.54 -27.99 8.00
N GLY A 300 0.71 -26.71 7.65
CA GLY A 300 1.99 -26.17 7.22
C GLY A 300 1.97 -24.66 7.03
N GLU A 301 3.10 -24.13 6.54
CA GLU A 301 3.27 -22.75 6.12
C GLU A 301 4.05 -22.70 4.80
N ALA A 302 3.74 -21.73 3.95
CA ALA A 302 4.52 -21.41 2.75
C ALA A 302 5.03 -19.96 2.82
N ARG A 303 6.22 -19.72 2.28
CA ARG A 303 6.85 -18.40 2.18
C ARG A 303 6.67 -17.84 0.78
N ASP A 304 6.90 -16.53 0.66
CA ASP A 304 6.95 -15.85 -0.64
C ASP A 304 7.97 -16.52 -1.57
N GLY A 305 7.54 -16.81 -2.80
CA GLY A 305 8.32 -17.51 -3.82
C GLY A 305 8.25 -19.05 -3.77
N ASP A 306 7.65 -19.66 -2.73
CA ASP A 306 7.47 -21.12 -2.70
C ASP A 306 6.54 -21.56 -3.85
N SER A 307 6.81 -22.72 -4.45
CA SER A 307 6.01 -23.25 -5.57
C SER A 307 5.50 -24.67 -5.29
N PHE A 308 4.26 -24.94 -5.69
CA PHE A 308 3.60 -26.22 -5.47
C PHE A 308 2.90 -26.73 -6.71
N GLU A 309 2.79 -28.05 -6.84
CA GLU A 309 1.93 -28.70 -7.84
C GLU A 309 0.46 -28.43 -7.48
N LEU A 310 -0.29 -27.90 -8.44
CA LEU A 310 -1.72 -27.61 -8.30
C LEU A 310 -2.53 -28.89 -8.52
N ILE A 311 -3.35 -29.24 -7.54
CA ILE A 311 -4.24 -30.41 -7.55
C ILE A 311 -5.69 -30.00 -7.87
N SER A 312 -6.16 -28.89 -7.28
CA SER A 312 -7.55 -28.44 -7.45
C SER A 312 -7.73 -26.97 -7.16
N GLU A 313 -8.79 -26.38 -7.68
CA GLU A 313 -9.23 -25.02 -7.37
C GLU A 313 -10.66 -25.05 -6.86
N HIS A 314 -10.91 -24.41 -5.72
CA HIS A 314 -12.26 -24.29 -5.20
C HIS A 314 -12.45 -22.99 -4.41
N LYS A 315 -13.24 -22.06 -4.97
CA LYS A 315 -13.79 -20.86 -4.30
C LYS A 315 -12.78 -20.15 -3.39
N GLY A 316 -11.73 -19.59 -3.98
CA GLY A 316 -10.72 -18.82 -3.24
C GLY A 316 -9.65 -19.65 -2.55
N TRP A 317 -9.56 -20.95 -2.84
CA TRP A 317 -8.51 -21.85 -2.34
C TRP A 317 -7.94 -22.70 -3.47
N PHE A 318 -6.62 -22.89 -3.42
CA PHE A 318 -5.91 -23.86 -4.25
C PHE A 318 -5.50 -25.07 -3.40
N GLY A 319 -5.88 -26.26 -3.87
CA GLY A 319 -5.37 -27.53 -3.37
C GLY A 319 -3.99 -27.78 -3.95
N ILE A 320 -2.99 -27.96 -3.10
CA ILE A 320 -1.58 -28.12 -3.45
C ILE A 320 -1.04 -29.45 -2.96
N LYS A 321 -0.09 -30.02 -3.71
CA LYS A 321 0.65 -31.22 -3.29
C LYS A 321 1.83 -30.85 -2.39
N LEU A 322 1.91 -31.47 -1.23
CA LEU A 322 3.03 -31.33 -0.29
C LEU A 322 4.13 -32.36 -0.59
N THR A 323 5.32 -32.13 -0.03
CA THR A 323 6.52 -32.95 -0.27
C THR A 323 6.38 -34.39 0.24
N ASP A 324 5.52 -34.61 1.23
CA ASP A 324 5.17 -35.94 1.76
C ASP A 324 4.09 -36.67 0.92
N GLY A 325 3.62 -36.04 -0.17
CA GLY A 325 2.60 -36.56 -1.06
C GLY A 325 1.16 -36.28 -0.60
N SER A 326 0.96 -35.64 0.56
CA SER A 326 -0.35 -35.23 1.04
C SER A 326 -0.88 -33.98 0.34
N THR A 327 -2.17 -33.71 0.50
CA THR A 327 -2.83 -32.53 -0.07
C THR A 327 -3.07 -31.49 1.01
N GLY A 328 -2.68 -30.25 0.74
CA GLY A 328 -3.02 -29.09 1.57
C GLY A 328 -3.76 -28.02 0.77
N PHE A 329 -4.35 -27.05 1.45
CA PHE A 329 -5.08 -25.95 0.85
C PHE A 329 -4.46 -24.61 1.24
N ILE A 330 -4.21 -23.77 0.24
CA ILE A 330 -3.65 -22.43 0.38
C ILE A 330 -4.62 -21.40 -0.21
N SER A 331 -4.72 -20.22 0.41
CA SER A 331 -5.67 -19.19 -0.03
C SER A 331 -5.23 -18.60 -1.36
N ALA A 332 -6.18 -18.45 -2.29
CA ALA A 332 -5.95 -17.92 -3.64
C ALA A 332 -5.41 -16.49 -3.65
N ILE A 333 -5.63 -15.72 -2.57
CA ILE A 333 -5.13 -14.34 -2.44
C ILE A 333 -3.60 -14.26 -2.43
N TYR A 334 -2.92 -15.37 -2.13
CA TYR A 334 -1.47 -15.46 -2.05
C TYR A 334 -0.88 -16.26 -3.20
N ILE A 335 -1.64 -16.54 -4.26
CA ILE A 335 -1.19 -17.38 -5.39
C ILE A 335 -1.16 -16.58 -6.68
N ASP A 336 -0.04 -16.66 -7.39
CA ASP A 336 0.14 -16.19 -8.76
C ASP A 336 0.23 -17.43 -9.68
N ILE A 337 -0.67 -17.56 -10.65
CA ILE A 337 -0.64 -18.63 -11.65
C ILE A 337 0.17 -18.10 -12.84
N GLY A 338 1.49 -18.32 -12.82
CA GLY A 338 2.30 -18.06 -14.01
C GLY A 338 1.90 -19.02 -15.13
N GLU A 339 1.52 -18.50 -16.30
CA GLU A 339 1.41 -19.34 -17.50
C GLU A 339 2.77 -19.98 -17.79
N PRO A 340 2.82 -21.26 -18.19
CA PRO A 340 4.07 -21.88 -18.61
C PRO A 340 4.53 -21.19 -19.90
N ASN A 341 5.74 -20.61 -19.87
CA ASN A 341 6.43 -20.11 -21.06
C ASN A 341 6.71 -21.23 -22.07
#